data_AF-A0A373LNG6-F1
#
_entry.id   AF-A0A373LNG6-F1
#
_cell.length_a   1.000
_cell.length_b   1.000
_cell.length_c   1.000
_cell.angle_alpha   90.00
_cell.angle_beta   90.00
_cell.angle_gamma   90.00
#
_symmetry.space_group_name_H-M   'P 1'
#
loop_
_entity.id
_entity.type
_entity.pdbx_description
1 polymer ?
#
loop_
_entity_poly.entity_id
_entity_poly.type
_entity_poly.pdbx_seq_one_letter_code
_entity_poly.pdbx_strand_id
1 'polypeptide(L)' 'MTEEKKIKIGKIFNKITTVLFVLFFISVFVIPIMNKTFFLVSTIVIAVLFCISCIISHICLKDYKPQ' A
#
# COMPACT_ATOMS: atom_id res chain seq x y z
N MET A 1 14.77 12.92 -11.94
CA MET A 1 13.40 12.44 -12.19
C MET A 1 12.58 13.65 -12.63
N THR A 2 11.86 13.58 -13.76
CA THR A 2 10.97 14.68 -14.19
C THR A 2 9.70 14.69 -13.32
N GLU A 3 9.10 15.87 -13.10
CA GLU A 3 7.89 16.02 -12.27
C GLU A 3 6.72 15.12 -12.73
N GLU A 4 6.53 14.97 -14.04
CA GLU A 4 5.51 14.06 -14.59
C GLU A 4 5.77 12.59 -14.20
N LYS A 5 7.02 12.14 -14.22
CA LYS A 5 7.40 10.79 -13.80
C LYS A 5 7.18 10.60 -12.30
N LYS A 6 7.52 11.61 -11.49
CA LYS A 6 7.29 11.63 -10.04
C LYS A 6 5.79 11.47 -9.72
N ILE A 7 4.93 12.26 -10.37
CA ILE A 7 3.47 12.20 -10.18
C ILE A 7 2.93 10.84 -10.62
N LYS A 8 3.38 10.28 -11.75
CA LYS A 8 2.95 8.97 -12.24
C LYS A 8 3.29 7.86 -11.23
N ILE A 9 4.50 7.89 -10.67
CA ILE A 9 4.94 6.96 -9.61
C ILE A 9 4.05 7.13 -8.37
N GLY A 10 3.84 8.36 -7.91
CA GLY A 10 3.02 8.66 -6.74
C GLY A 10 1.58 8.14 -6.87
N LYS A 11 0.95 8.31 -8.05
CA LYS A 11 -0.39 7.78 -8.36
C LYS A 11 -0.43 6.25 -8.35
N ILE A 12 0.60 5.60 -8.90
CA ILE A 12 0.72 4.13 -8.88
C ILE A 12 0.80 3.63 -7.44
N PHE A 13 1.69 4.22 -6.63
CA PHE A 13 1.82 3.85 -5.22
C PHE A 13 0.55 4.13 -4.41
N ASN A 14 -0.20 5.19 -4.72
CA ASN A 14 -1.51 5.44 -4.10
C ASN A 14 -2.52 4.32 -4.42
N LYS A 15 -2.54 3.85 -5.68
CA LYS A 15 -3.39 2.72 -6.08
C LYS A 15 -2.96 1.41 -5.39
N ILE A 16 -1.66 1.14 -5.32
CA ILE A 16 -1.11 -0.02 -4.62
C ILE A 16 -1.49 0.03 -3.13
N THR A 17 -1.37 1.20 -2.50
CA THR A 17 -1.78 1.43 -1.10
C THR A 17 -3.23 1.05 -0.87
N THR A 18 -4.13 1.46 -1.78
CA THR A 18 -5.56 1.09 -1.71
C THR A 18 -5.77 -0.43 -1.83
N VAL A 19 -5.06 -1.09 -2.76
CA VAL A 19 -5.15 -2.55 -2.93
C VAL A 19 -4.64 -3.28 -1.67
N LEU A 20 -3.49 -2.86 -1.12
CA LEU A 20 -2.93 -3.44 0.10
C LEU A 20 -3.85 -3.26 1.31
N PHE A 21 -4.52 -2.12 1.41
CA PHE A 21 -5.53 -1.88 2.45
C PHE A 21 -6.70 -2.87 2.35
N VAL A 22 -7.25 -3.05 1.15
CA VAL A 22 -8.32 -4.03 0.92
C VAL A 22 -7.83 -5.45 1.21
N LEU A 23 -6.60 -5.80 0.81
CA LEU A 23 -6.00 -7.09 1.08
C LEU A 23 -5.86 -7.37 2.58
N PHE A 24 -5.44 -6.36 3.35
CA PHE A 24 -5.36 -6.44 4.81
C PHE A 24 -6.73 -6.74 5.43
N PHE A 25 -7.79 -6.04 4.99
CA PHE A 25 -9.15 -6.32 5.46
C PHE A 25 -9.58 -7.74 5.15
N ILE A 26 -9.35 -8.22 3.92
CA ILE A 26 -9.66 -9.61 3.55
C ILE A 26 -8.91 -10.57 4.46
N SER A 27 -7.61 -10.35 4.70
CA SER A 27 -6.80 -11.17 5.61
C SER A 27 -7.37 -11.25 7.02
N VAL A 28 -7.96 -10.16 7.54
CA VAL A 28 -8.63 -10.16 8.85
C VAL A 28 -9.85 -11.08 8.87
N PHE A 29 -10.64 -11.13 7.79
CA PHE A 29 -11.81 -12.01 7.71
C PHE A 29 -11.46 -13.50 7.57
N VAL A 30 -10.30 -13.84 7.00
CA VAL A 30 -9.86 -15.23 6.83
C VAL A 30 -8.98 -15.76 7.98
N ILE A 31 -8.75 -14.96 9.03
CA ILE A 31 -8.07 -15.37 10.28
C ILE A 31 -8.54 -16.73 10.81
N PRO A 32 -9.86 -17.04 10.88
CA PRO A 32 -10.34 -18.26 11.53
C PRO A 32 -9.92 -19.54 10.78
N ILE A 33 -9.58 -19.42 9.50
CA ILE A 33 -9.36 -20.54 8.57
C ILE A 33 -7.87 -20.71 8.26
N MET A 34 -7.08 -19.63 8.34
CA MET A 34 -5.66 -19.64 8.00
C MET A 34 -4.77 -20.16 9.13
N ASN A 35 -3.66 -20.81 8.75
CA ASN A 35 -2.58 -21.13 9.69
C ASN A 35 -2.06 -19.84 10.35
N LYS A 36 -2.00 -19.82 11.68
CA LYS A 36 -1.60 -18.65 12.49
C LYS A 36 -0.23 -18.07 12.11
N THR A 37 0.76 -18.92 11.83
CA THR A 37 2.10 -18.48 11.44
C THR A 37 2.08 -17.80 10.08
N PHE A 38 1.36 -18.39 9.12
CA PHE A 38 1.21 -17.83 7.79
C PHE A 38 0.46 -16.49 7.84
N PHE A 39 -0.65 -16.44 8.59
CA PHE A 39 -1.40 -15.20 8.81
C PHE A 39 -0.51 -14.08 9.39
N LEU A 40 0.27 -14.37 10.43
CA LEU A 40 1.13 -13.39 11.08
C LEU A 40 2.21 -12.85 10.12
N VAL A 41 2.89 -13.74 9.39
CA VAL A 41 3.90 -13.35 8.40
C VAL A 41 3.28 -12.53 7.26
N SER A 42 2.16 -12.97 6.69
CA SER A 42 1.47 -12.24 5.61
C SER A 42 1.02 -10.85 6.07
N THR A 43 0.49 -10.74 7.28
CA THR A 43 0.04 -9.46 7.85
C THR A 43 1.20 -8.48 8.01
N ILE A 44 2.34 -8.93 8.52
CA ILE A 44 3.55 -8.10 8.67
C ILE A 44 4.03 -7.62 7.29
N VAL A 45 4.09 -8.51 6.29
CA VAL A 45 4.53 -8.15 4.94
C VAL A 45 3.60 -7.10 4.32
N ILE A 46 2.27 -7.30 4.43
CA ILE A 46 1.28 -6.34 3.93
C ILE A 46 1.44 -4.99 4.63
N ALA A 47 1.61 -4.96 5.95
CA ALA A 47 1.78 -3.73 6.72
C ALA A 47 3.05 -2.97 6.30
N VAL A 48 4.18 -3.65 6.14
CA VAL A 48 5.45 -3.04 5.70
C VAL A 48 5.31 -2.46 4.29
N LEU A 49 4.72 -3.21 3.35
CA LEU A 49 4.49 -2.74 1.98
C LEU A 49 3.54 -1.55 1.94
N PHE A 50 2.52 -1.55 2.79
CA PHE A 50 1.56 -0.46 2.90
C PHE A 50 2.24 0.83 3.38
N CYS A 51 3.04 0.75 4.45
CA CYS A 51 3.79 1.90 4.98
C CYS A 51 4.75 2.50 3.94
N ILE A 52 5.54 1.66 3.25
CA ILE A 52 6.47 2.12 2.20
C ILE A 52 5.69 2.79 1.07
N SER A 53 4.57 2.20 0.64
CA SER A 53 3.75 2.74 -0.43
C SER A 53 3.13 4.09 -0.06
N CYS A 54 2.66 4.24 1.18
CA CYS A 54 2.19 5.51 1.74
C CYS A 54 3.27 6.59 1.72
N ILE A 55 4.48 6.27 2.20
CA ILE A 55 5.60 7.22 2.26
C ILE A 55 5.98 7.69 0.85
N ILE A 56 6.14 6.76 -0.09
CA ILE A 56 6.50 7.09 -1.48
C ILE A 56 5.38 7.91 -2.12
N SER A 57 4.13 7.50 -1.96
CA SER A 57 2.99 8.24 -2.52
C SER A 57 2.93 9.66 -1.97
N HIS A 58 3.08 9.84 -0.65
CA HIS A 58 3.11 11.14 -0.01
C HIS A 58 4.25 12.02 -0.53
N ILE A 59 5.48 11.50 -0.62
CA ILE A 59 6.65 12.25 -1.14
C ILE A 59 6.44 12.63 -2.61
N CYS A 60 5.89 11.73 -3.42
CA CYS A 60 5.70 11.96 -4.85
C CYS A 60 4.51 12.88 -5.17
N LEU A 61 3.47 12.90 -4.33
CA LEU A 61 2.24 13.66 -4.54
C LEU A 61 2.08 14.89 -3.64
N LYS A 62 3.04 15.19 -2.76
CA LYS A 62 2.96 16.29 -1.78
C LYS A 62 2.50 17.62 -2.38
N ASP A 63 3.06 17.98 -3.54
CA ASP A 63 2.79 19.26 -4.23
C ASP A 63 1.86 19.08 -5.44
N TYR A 64 1.33 17.87 -5.65
CA TYR A 64 0.43 17.57 -6.75
C TYR A 64 -0.97 18.12 -6.47
N LYS A 65 -1.41 19.08 -7.28
CA LYS A 65 -2.79 19.54 -7.30
C LYS A 65 -3.56 18.76 -8.39
N PRO A 66 -4.57 17.96 -8.03
CA PRO A 66 -5.45 17.37 -9.04
C PRO A 66 -6.16 18.52 -9.77
N GLN A 67 -6.06 18.51 -11.11
CA GLN A 67 -6.86 19.37 -11.99
C GLN A 67 -8.25 18.76 -12.15
#